data_AF-A0A933LGV6-F1
#
_entry.id   AF-A0A933LGV6-F1
#
_cell.length_a   1.000
_cell.length_b   1.000
_cell.length_c   1.000
_cell.angle_alpha   90.00
_cell.angle_beta   90.00
_cell.angle_gamma   90.00
#
_symmetry.space_group_name_H-M   'P 1'
#
loop_
_entity.id
_entity.type
_entity.pdbx_description
1 polymer ?
#
loop_
_entity_poly.entity_id
_entity_poly.type
_entity_poly.pdbx_seq_one_letter_code
_entity_poly.pdbx_strand_id
1 'polypeptide(L)'
;MRCKTCDYRLWGILGRECPECGASFLPSEFEFVPNSVRFCCPHCGQDYYGTGPQGHLSPAEFDCVRCNRHICMDEMTLFLTTGVEEEQTLVERMPWLDRGRVSFFRAWMRTILMGMVSPGRLMRLTPGEGSLGRAWWFATLTSVVASLGAVLPVVVFPVLMIGSRSGAALGMWGLAVLGLLLWPTVVIGLWGAFTHAVLAMTGQRAFGPGRTYQAMCYSAAANVISAPPCLGVYFTPVSMVWWCVSAILMVRGGQRVSGGRAAAAVLSFPLLLTAGVTCLIVFVAIPGIRTAQRAVVTAAPQVNVALVSSNLLIYAQQHRGRAPGHASELVYDPGLPAYTLVDNDWTALAKTPVANTDLQQFSTASTAAQRATAQAAAKALPANVVAHRLGHFVFTCHGIDFNNADPGLWTVVSAPEKRRASSDPNVYIGLANGTTTSVPRATFTQSLAAQNALRASQGLPPLPDPRRVTHTQPATAPAG
;
A
#
# COMPACT_ATOMS: atom_id res chain seq x y z
N MET A 1 1.20 -33.69 -35.27
CA MET A 1 0.18 -34.74 -35.03
C MET A 1 0.83 -35.80 -34.15
N ARG A 2 0.47 -35.88 -32.86
CA ARG A 2 1.15 -36.77 -31.89
C ARG A 2 0.18 -37.69 -31.19
N CYS A 3 0.57 -38.92 -30.93
CA CYS A 3 -0.27 -39.91 -30.26
C CYS A 3 -0.74 -39.39 -28.90
N LYS A 4 -2.05 -39.44 -28.63
CA LYS A 4 -2.63 -38.97 -27.37
C LYS A 4 -2.22 -39.83 -26.16
N THR A 5 -1.74 -41.05 -26.41
CA THR A 5 -1.30 -42.01 -25.37
C THR A 5 0.19 -41.90 -25.06
N CYS A 6 1.06 -41.86 -26.07
CA CYS A 6 2.52 -41.91 -25.88
C CYS A 6 3.32 -40.73 -26.48
N ASP A 7 2.64 -39.73 -27.06
CA ASP A 7 3.25 -38.55 -27.72
C ASP A 7 4.12 -38.83 -28.96
N TYR A 8 4.13 -40.06 -29.50
CA TYR A 8 4.83 -40.39 -30.75
C TYR A 8 4.28 -39.61 -31.95
N ARG A 9 5.16 -39.21 -32.89
CA ARG A 9 4.77 -38.44 -34.09
C ARG A 9 4.05 -39.34 -35.11
N LEU A 10 2.86 -38.93 -35.55
CA LEU A 10 1.97 -39.76 -36.39
C LEU A 10 1.97 -39.38 -37.88
N TRP A 11 3.00 -38.68 -38.36
CA TRP A 11 3.10 -38.25 -39.76
C TRP A 11 3.51 -39.40 -40.68
N GLY A 12 2.88 -39.50 -41.85
CA GLY A 12 3.23 -40.51 -42.86
C GLY A 12 2.79 -41.94 -42.52
N ILE A 13 2.00 -42.16 -41.46
CA ILE A 13 1.59 -43.50 -41.02
C ILE A 13 0.28 -43.92 -41.69
N LEU A 14 0.32 -45.03 -42.43
CA LEU A 14 -0.85 -45.58 -43.15
C LEU A 14 -1.80 -46.35 -42.23
N GLY A 15 -1.27 -47.13 -41.28
CA GLY A 15 -2.01 -48.15 -40.53
C GLY A 15 -3.01 -47.66 -39.47
N ARG A 16 -3.19 -46.34 -39.29
CA ARG A 16 -4.05 -45.72 -38.25
C ARG A 16 -3.79 -46.19 -36.81
N GLU A 17 -2.67 -46.86 -36.58
CA GLU A 17 -2.21 -47.33 -35.29
C GLU A 17 -0.86 -46.71 -35.00
N CYS A 18 -0.67 -46.23 -33.77
CA CYS A 18 0.61 -45.71 -33.33
C CYS A 18 1.63 -46.86 -33.28
N PRO A 19 2.79 -46.76 -33.97
CA PRO A 19 3.76 -47.85 -34.03
C PRO A 19 4.45 -48.13 -32.69
N GLU A 20 4.42 -47.17 -31.75
CA GLU A 20 5.01 -47.34 -30.42
C GLU A 20 4.07 -48.04 -29.43
N CYS A 21 2.78 -47.70 -29.44
CA CYS A 21 1.86 -48.15 -28.38
C CYS A 21 0.59 -48.85 -28.91
N GLY A 22 0.45 -49.01 -30.22
CA GLY A 22 -0.70 -49.65 -30.86
C GLY A 22 -2.02 -48.88 -30.76
N ALA A 23 -2.04 -47.70 -30.14
CA ALA A 23 -3.26 -46.91 -30.00
C ALA A 23 -3.76 -46.45 -31.36
N SER A 24 -5.03 -46.69 -31.65
CA SER A 24 -5.66 -46.19 -32.86
C SER A 24 -5.76 -44.67 -32.84
N PHE A 25 -5.74 -44.06 -34.02
CA PHE A 25 -5.93 -42.63 -34.19
C PHE A 25 -6.58 -42.31 -35.53
N LEU A 26 -7.36 -41.22 -35.56
CA LEU A 26 -7.95 -40.70 -36.78
C LEU A 26 -7.43 -39.27 -37.06
N PRO A 27 -7.17 -38.90 -38.32
CA PRO A 27 -6.88 -37.51 -38.71
C PRO A 27 -7.87 -36.47 -38.17
N SER A 28 -9.17 -36.77 -38.21
CA SER A 28 -10.27 -35.92 -37.72
C SER A 28 -10.16 -35.61 -36.22
N GLU A 29 -9.44 -36.42 -35.46
CA GLU A 29 -9.23 -36.22 -34.02
C GLU A 29 -8.21 -35.12 -33.67
N PHE A 30 -7.47 -34.61 -34.66
CA PHE A 30 -6.43 -33.60 -34.49
C PHE A 30 -6.83 -32.32 -35.20
N GLU A 31 -6.61 -31.17 -34.57
CA GLU A 31 -6.82 -29.87 -35.19
C GLU A 31 -5.50 -29.35 -35.76
N PHE A 32 -5.57 -28.71 -36.92
CA PHE A 32 -4.43 -28.14 -37.62
C PHE A 32 -4.66 -26.67 -37.95
N VAL A 33 -3.56 -25.93 -38.14
CA VAL A 33 -3.64 -24.60 -38.78
C VAL A 33 -4.08 -24.80 -40.25
N PRO A 34 -5.04 -24.04 -40.78
CA PRO A 34 -5.45 -24.19 -42.17
C PRO A 34 -4.28 -24.09 -43.14
N ASN A 35 -4.25 -24.99 -44.13
CA ASN A 35 -3.19 -25.16 -45.14
C ASN A 35 -1.82 -25.64 -44.63
N SER A 36 -1.66 -25.95 -43.32
CA SER A 36 -0.38 -26.40 -42.77
C SER A 36 -0.12 -27.90 -42.98
N VAL A 37 -1.15 -28.66 -43.35
CA VAL A 37 -1.10 -30.13 -43.52
C VAL A 37 -1.63 -30.52 -44.90
N ARG A 38 -0.94 -31.49 -45.51
CA ARG A 38 -1.35 -32.21 -46.72
C ARG A 38 -2.00 -33.52 -46.33
N PHE A 39 -3.21 -33.73 -46.84
CA PHE A 39 -3.93 -34.99 -46.78
C PHE A 39 -3.69 -35.70 -48.11
N CYS A 40 -2.98 -36.82 -48.11
CA CYS A 40 -2.66 -37.58 -49.31
C CYS A 40 -3.64 -38.75 -49.50
N CYS A 41 -4.23 -38.86 -50.68
CA CYS A 41 -5.10 -39.96 -51.06
C CYS A 41 -4.39 -41.31 -50.84
N PRO A 42 -4.99 -42.26 -50.10
CA PRO A 42 -4.34 -43.53 -49.76
C PRO A 42 -4.08 -44.42 -50.98
N HIS A 43 -4.76 -44.18 -52.10
CA HIS A 43 -4.66 -45.01 -53.31
C HIS A 43 -3.63 -44.52 -54.34
N CYS A 44 -3.43 -43.21 -54.46
CA CYS A 44 -2.57 -42.63 -55.51
C CYS A 44 -1.62 -41.51 -55.04
N GLY A 45 -1.67 -41.15 -53.75
CA GLY A 45 -0.82 -40.12 -53.17
C GLY A 45 -1.14 -38.68 -53.55
N GLN A 46 -2.24 -38.41 -54.28
CA GLN A 46 -2.69 -37.05 -54.59
C GLN A 46 -2.89 -36.24 -53.31
N ASP A 47 -2.30 -35.05 -53.22
CA ASP A 47 -2.37 -34.17 -52.07
C ASP A 47 -3.57 -33.23 -52.12
N TYR A 48 -4.12 -32.97 -50.94
CA TYR A 48 -5.19 -32.02 -50.66
C TYR A 48 -4.84 -31.23 -49.40
N TYR A 49 -5.27 -29.98 -49.32
CA TYR A 49 -4.94 -29.11 -48.20
C TYR A 49 -6.16 -28.88 -47.31
N GLY A 50 -5.96 -28.99 -46.00
CA GLY A 50 -7.02 -28.73 -45.04
C GLY A 50 -7.36 -27.24 -44.95
N THR A 51 -8.37 -26.81 -45.69
CA THR A 51 -8.85 -25.42 -45.75
C THR A 51 -9.98 -25.12 -44.77
N GLY A 52 -10.51 -26.15 -44.11
CA GLY A 52 -11.58 -26.03 -43.11
C GLY A 52 -11.13 -25.27 -41.87
N PRO A 53 -12.08 -24.85 -41.01
CA PRO A 53 -11.80 -24.04 -39.81
C PRO A 53 -10.91 -24.75 -38.78
N GLN A 54 -10.89 -26.08 -38.78
CA GLN A 54 -10.01 -26.91 -37.93
C GLN A 54 -8.74 -27.38 -38.68
N GLY A 55 -8.45 -26.81 -39.85
CA GLY A 55 -7.39 -27.29 -40.74
C GLY A 55 -7.68 -28.68 -41.32
N HIS A 56 -8.97 -29.04 -41.39
CA HIS A 56 -9.47 -30.28 -42.00
C HIS A 56 -9.87 -30.06 -43.46
N LEU A 57 -10.12 -31.15 -44.19
CA LEU A 57 -10.70 -31.09 -45.53
C LEU A 57 -12.16 -30.60 -45.47
N SER A 58 -12.59 -29.87 -46.50
CA SER A 58 -13.97 -29.45 -46.69
C SER A 58 -14.32 -29.61 -48.18
N PRO A 59 -15.12 -30.62 -48.56
CA PRO A 59 -15.79 -31.64 -47.72
C PRO A 59 -14.82 -32.65 -47.09
N ALA A 60 -15.27 -33.37 -46.05
CA ALA A 60 -14.48 -34.39 -45.36
C ALA A 60 -14.40 -35.73 -46.12
N GLU A 61 -15.29 -35.94 -47.10
CA GLU A 61 -15.35 -37.11 -47.98
C GLU A 61 -15.62 -36.64 -49.41
N PHE A 62 -14.96 -37.26 -50.39
CA PHE A 62 -15.09 -36.91 -51.81
C PHE A 62 -14.40 -37.96 -52.70
N ASP A 63 -14.61 -37.88 -54.02
CA ASP A 63 -13.91 -38.74 -54.98
C ASP A 63 -12.58 -38.10 -55.40
N CYS A 64 -11.49 -38.86 -55.28
CA CYS A 64 -10.16 -38.36 -55.59
C CYS A 64 -10.03 -37.95 -57.06
N VAL A 65 -9.60 -36.72 -57.32
CA VAL A 65 -9.51 -36.16 -58.69
C VAL A 65 -8.55 -36.90 -59.63
N ARG A 66 -7.59 -37.66 -59.08
CA ARG A 66 -6.57 -38.38 -59.85
C ARG A 66 -6.95 -39.83 -60.16
N CYS A 67 -7.50 -40.56 -59.18
CA CYS A 67 -7.81 -41.99 -59.32
C CYS A 67 -9.30 -42.32 -59.29
N ASN A 68 -10.16 -41.32 -59.10
CA ASN A 68 -11.63 -41.42 -59.06
C ASN A 68 -12.18 -42.44 -58.03
N ARG A 69 -11.41 -42.75 -56.99
CA ARG A 69 -11.88 -43.54 -55.85
C ARG A 69 -12.45 -42.62 -54.77
N HIS A 70 -13.57 -43.04 -54.18
CA HIS A 70 -14.13 -42.40 -53.01
C HIS A 70 -13.14 -42.49 -51.84
N ILE A 71 -12.89 -41.37 -51.18
CA ILE A 71 -11.96 -41.27 -50.04
C ILE A 71 -12.58 -40.47 -48.91
N CYS A 72 -12.38 -40.95 -47.68
CA CYS A 72 -12.68 -40.23 -46.45
C CYS A 72 -11.39 -39.64 -45.85
N MET A 73 -11.45 -38.43 -45.28
CA MET A 73 -10.31 -37.74 -44.66
C MET A 73 -9.56 -38.63 -43.65
N ASP A 74 -10.29 -39.48 -42.92
CA ASP A 74 -9.69 -40.34 -41.89
C ASP A 74 -8.85 -41.50 -42.44
N GLU A 75 -9.04 -41.85 -43.71
CA GLU A 75 -8.27 -42.86 -44.42
C GLU A 75 -6.99 -42.29 -45.04
N MET A 76 -6.86 -40.96 -45.11
CA MET A 76 -5.78 -40.27 -45.82
C MET A 76 -4.50 -40.14 -45.01
N THR A 77 -3.34 -40.26 -45.65
CA THR A 77 -2.04 -40.14 -44.97
C THR A 77 -1.65 -38.68 -44.86
N LEU A 78 -1.32 -38.22 -43.65
CA LEU A 78 -1.01 -36.82 -43.40
C LEU A 78 0.49 -36.56 -43.51
N PHE A 79 0.85 -35.51 -44.23
CA PHE A 79 2.20 -34.98 -44.33
C PHE A 79 2.19 -33.48 -44.05
N LEU A 80 3.33 -32.94 -43.60
CA LEU A 80 3.52 -31.50 -43.51
C LEU A 80 3.48 -30.88 -44.91
N THR A 81 2.87 -29.69 -45.03
CA THR A 81 3.03 -28.87 -46.24
C THR A 81 4.51 -28.55 -46.44
N THR A 82 4.98 -28.52 -47.69
CA THR A 82 6.39 -28.25 -48.00
C THR A 82 6.82 -26.91 -47.40
N GLY A 83 7.90 -26.91 -46.61
CA GLY A 83 8.41 -25.72 -45.92
C GLY A 83 7.70 -25.35 -44.62
N VAL A 84 6.70 -26.13 -44.18
CA VAL A 84 6.02 -25.95 -42.89
C VAL A 84 6.64 -26.90 -41.86
N GLU A 85 7.06 -26.34 -40.72
CA GLU A 85 7.56 -27.12 -39.58
C GLU A 85 6.40 -27.72 -38.78
N GLU A 86 6.63 -28.82 -38.06
CA GLU A 86 5.58 -29.51 -37.31
C GLU A 86 4.89 -28.58 -36.29
N GLU A 87 5.66 -27.74 -35.61
CA GLU A 87 5.18 -26.80 -34.60
C GLU A 87 4.21 -25.78 -35.19
N GLN A 88 4.36 -25.42 -36.47
CA GLN A 88 3.48 -24.49 -37.19
C GLN A 88 2.14 -25.12 -37.56
N THR A 89 2.02 -26.45 -37.49
CA THR A 89 0.75 -27.15 -37.72
C THR A 89 -0.16 -27.18 -36.50
N LEU A 90 0.37 -26.90 -35.31
CA LEU A 90 -0.38 -26.97 -34.08
C LEU A 90 -1.30 -25.76 -33.95
N VAL A 91 -2.60 -25.99 -33.77
CA VAL A 91 -3.53 -24.93 -33.37
C VAL A 91 -3.11 -24.43 -32.00
N GLU A 92 -2.54 -23.23 -31.97
CA GLU A 92 -2.21 -22.59 -30.71
C GLU A 92 -3.48 -22.32 -29.92
N ARG A 93 -3.50 -22.83 -28.70
CA ARG A 93 -4.60 -22.62 -27.76
C ARG A 93 -4.17 -21.66 -26.68
N MET A 94 -5.11 -20.87 -26.19
CA MET A 94 -4.89 -19.98 -25.07
C MET A 94 -4.60 -20.82 -23.81
N PRO A 95 -3.38 -20.75 -23.21
CA PRO A 95 -2.93 -21.74 -22.21
C PRO A 95 -3.86 -21.85 -21.00
N TRP A 96 -4.44 -20.74 -20.55
CA TRP A 96 -5.36 -20.71 -19.42
C TRP A 96 -6.76 -21.30 -19.70
N LEU A 97 -7.19 -21.34 -20.97
CA LEU A 97 -8.44 -22.00 -21.35
C LEU A 97 -8.24 -23.51 -21.56
N ASP A 98 -7.01 -23.95 -21.88
CA ASP A 98 -6.65 -25.34 -22.16
C ASP A 98 -6.03 -26.07 -20.95
N ARG A 99 -6.46 -25.72 -19.73
CA ARG A 99 -5.96 -26.29 -18.46
C ARG A 99 -6.19 -27.81 -18.30
N GLY A 100 -7.01 -28.43 -19.16
CA GLY A 100 -7.16 -29.88 -19.18
C GLY A 100 -5.92 -30.61 -19.69
N ARG A 101 -5.06 -29.94 -20.49
CA ARG A 101 -3.85 -30.53 -21.10
C ARG A 101 -2.56 -30.09 -20.43
N VAL A 102 -2.57 -28.97 -19.72
CA VAL A 102 -1.41 -28.40 -19.03
C VAL A 102 -1.71 -28.16 -17.56
N SER A 103 -0.74 -28.39 -16.69
CA SER A 103 -0.93 -28.14 -15.26
C SER A 103 -1.29 -26.68 -14.99
N PHE A 104 -2.09 -26.46 -13.94
CA PHE A 104 -2.63 -25.14 -13.59
C PHE A 104 -1.56 -24.04 -13.54
N PHE A 105 -0.44 -24.29 -12.84
CA PHE A 105 0.64 -23.32 -12.69
C PHE A 105 1.34 -23.02 -14.03
N ARG A 106 1.58 -24.05 -14.86
CA ARG A 106 2.18 -23.86 -16.19
C ARG A 106 1.26 -23.06 -17.11
N ALA A 107 -0.04 -23.33 -17.07
CA ALA A 107 -1.05 -22.59 -17.82
C ALA A 107 -1.10 -21.10 -17.43
N TRP A 108 -1.07 -20.83 -16.12
CA TRP A 108 -1.07 -19.48 -15.57
C TRP A 108 0.20 -18.71 -15.97
N MET A 109 1.39 -19.27 -15.74
CA MET A 109 2.67 -18.64 -16.10
C MET A 109 2.83 -18.42 -17.61
N ARG A 110 2.44 -19.39 -18.44
CA ARG A 110 2.47 -19.23 -19.90
C ARG A 110 1.52 -18.12 -20.35
N THR A 111 0.36 -17.99 -19.71
CA THR A 111 -0.58 -16.90 -20.02
C THR A 111 -0.03 -15.54 -19.61
N ILE A 112 0.64 -15.43 -18.45
CA ILE A 112 1.33 -14.21 -18.02
C ILE A 112 2.39 -13.81 -19.06
N LEU A 113 3.30 -14.73 -19.39
CA LEU A 113 4.39 -14.46 -20.35
C LEU A 113 3.84 -14.04 -21.71
N MET A 114 2.80 -14.73 -22.20
CA MET A 114 2.20 -14.41 -23.49
C MET A 114 1.45 -13.08 -23.47
N GLY A 115 0.80 -12.75 -22.35
CA GLY A 115 0.13 -11.46 -22.13
C GLY A 115 1.10 -10.29 -21.98
N MET A 116 2.30 -10.54 -21.46
CA MET A 116 3.36 -9.54 -21.40
C MET A 116 4.05 -9.37 -22.75
N VAL A 117 4.46 -10.44 -23.42
CA VAL A 117 5.31 -10.36 -24.63
C VAL A 117 4.50 -10.20 -25.91
N SER A 118 3.32 -10.81 -25.99
CA SER A 118 2.52 -10.87 -27.22
C SER A 118 1.00 -10.73 -26.96
N PRO A 119 0.56 -9.65 -26.28
CA PRO A 119 -0.83 -9.46 -25.86
C PRO A 119 -1.84 -9.60 -27.01
N GLY A 120 -1.53 -9.04 -28.19
CA GLY A 120 -2.39 -9.16 -29.37
C GLY A 120 -2.57 -10.59 -29.87
N ARG A 121 -1.52 -11.44 -29.78
CA ARG A 121 -1.61 -12.87 -30.09
C ARG A 121 -2.48 -13.60 -29.07
N LEU A 122 -2.31 -13.29 -27.77
CA LEU A 122 -3.16 -13.83 -26.71
C LEU A 122 -4.63 -13.56 -26.93
N MET A 123 -4.98 -12.34 -27.35
CA MET A 123 -6.36 -12.03 -27.66
C MET A 123 -6.89 -12.81 -28.87
N ARG A 124 -6.07 -13.01 -29.91
CA ARG A 124 -6.48 -13.82 -31.08
C ARG A 124 -6.74 -15.29 -30.73
N LEU A 125 -5.94 -15.86 -29.82
CA LEU A 125 -6.16 -17.22 -29.32
C LEU A 125 -7.37 -17.34 -28.38
N THR A 126 -7.88 -16.22 -27.87
CA THR A 126 -9.05 -16.22 -26.99
C THR A 126 -10.31 -16.31 -27.83
N PRO A 127 -11.17 -17.34 -27.68
CA PRO A 127 -12.42 -17.46 -28.43
C PRO A 127 -13.37 -16.29 -28.16
N GLY A 128 -14.09 -15.81 -29.19
CA GLY A 128 -15.06 -14.71 -29.05
C GLY A 128 -16.17 -15.01 -28.05
N GLU A 129 -16.64 -16.26 -28.04
CA GLU A 129 -17.68 -16.79 -27.16
C GLU A 129 -17.11 -17.40 -25.86
N GLY A 130 -15.82 -17.18 -25.58
CA GLY A 130 -15.17 -17.71 -24.39
C GLY A 130 -15.82 -17.22 -23.08
N SER A 131 -15.87 -18.11 -22.08
CA SER A 131 -16.44 -17.80 -20.76
C SER A 131 -15.76 -16.59 -20.10
N LEU A 132 -16.56 -15.55 -19.79
CA LEU A 132 -16.11 -14.38 -19.03
C LEU A 132 -15.61 -14.74 -17.64
N GLY A 133 -16.24 -15.72 -16.98
CA GLY A 133 -15.84 -16.17 -15.65
C GLY A 133 -14.40 -16.69 -15.61
N ARG A 134 -13.95 -17.36 -16.68
CA ARG A 134 -12.55 -17.82 -16.79
C ARG A 134 -11.57 -16.66 -16.94
N ALA A 135 -11.96 -15.59 -17.66
CA ALA A 135 -11.14 -14.40 -17.81
C ALA A 135 -11.03 -13.63 -16.47
N TRP A 136 -12.16 -13.42 -15.80
CA TRP A 136 -12.19 -12.81 -14.47
C TRP A 136 -11.38 -13.59 -13.44
N TRP A 137 -11.49 -14.92 -13.44
CA TRP A 137 -10.71 -15.76 -12.55
C TRP A 137 -9.20 -15.59 -12.77
N PHE A 138 -8.74 -15.51 -14.02
CA PHE A 138 -7.34 -15.22 -14.32
C PHE A 138 -6.91 -13.85 -13.77
N ALA A 139 -7.72 -12.82 -14.01
CA ALA A 139 -7.40 -11.45 -13.61
C ALA A 139 -7.33 -11.31 -12.09
N THR A 140 -8.31 -11.85 -11.36
CA THR A 140 -8.36 -11.83 -9.90
C THR A 140 -7.19 -12.61 -9.31
N LEU A 141 -6.94 -13.84 -9.78
CA LEU A 141 -5.79 -14.64 -9.31
C LEU A 141 -4.47 -13.89 -9.52
N THR A 142 -4.24 -13.38 -10.73
CA THR A 142 -2.99 -12.69 -11.06
C THR A 142 -2.82 -11.42 -10.24
N SER A 143 -3.90 -10.67 -10.02
CA SER A 143 -3.86 -9.44 -9.22
C SER A 143 -3.66 -9.71 -7.73
N VAL A 144 -4.28 -10.77 -7.19
CA VAL A 144 -4.08 -11.21 -5.80
C VAL A 144 -2.63 -11.64 -5.60
N VAL A 145 -2.07 -12.47 -6.48
CA VAL A 145 -0.68 -12.91 -6.36
C VAL A 145 0.29 -11.74 -6.45
N ALA A 146 0.07 -10.82 -7.40
CA ALA A 146 0.88 -9.61 -7.51
C ALA A 146 0.78 -8.72 -6.26
N SER A 147 -0.43 -8.53 -5.72
CA SER A 147 -0.67 -7.69 -4.54
C SER A 147 -0.07 -8.29 -3.28
N LEU A 148 -0.18 -9.61 -3.10
CA LEU A 148 0.46 -10.33 -1.99
C LEU A 148 1.97 -10.20 -2.06
N GLY A 149 2.58 -10.38 -3.25
CA GLY A 149 4.02 -10.20 -3.42
C GLY A 149 4.48 -8.77 -3.10
N ALA A 150 3.72 -7.77 -3.55
CA ALA A 150 4.06 -6.36 -3.35
C ALA A 150 3.91 -5.90 -1.89
N VAL A 151 2.81 -6.28 -1.22
CA VAL A 151 2.39 -5.64 0.04
C VAL A 151 2.67 -6.45 1.29
N LEU A 152 2.72 -7.79 1.20
CA LEU A 152 2.96 -8.63 2.38
C LEU A 152 4.22 -8.19 3.16
N PRO A 153 5.38 -7.91 2.56
CA PRO A 153 6.55 -7.46 3.31
C PRO A 153 6.35 -6.09 3.98
N VAL A 154 5.67 -5.17 3.28
CA VAL A 154 5.45 -3.79 3.76
C VAL A 154 4.48 -3.75 4.94
N VAL A 155 3.51 -4.67 4.99
CA VAL A 155 2.52 -4.71 6.09
C VAL A 155 2.98 -5.61 7.23
N VAL A 156 3.49 -6.81 6.93
CA VAL A 156 3.85 -7.79 7.97
C VAL A 156 5.05 -7.31 8.77
N PHE A 157 6.06 -6.70 8.14
CA PHE A 157 7.29 -6.33 8.84
C PHE A 157 7.07 -5.25 9.92
N PRO A 158 6.36 -4.13 9.67
CA PRO A 158 6.05 -3.15 10.72
C PRO A 158 5.14 -3.70 11.81
N VAL A 159 4.17 -4.56 11.47
CA VAL A 159 3.28 -5.18 12.47
C VAL A 159 4.07 -6.07 13.43
N LEU A 160 5.02 -6.86 12.92
CA LEU A 160 5.90 -7.69 13.73
C LEU A 160 6.90 -6.86 14.55
N MET A 161 7.46 -5.78 13.97
CA MET A 161 8.49 -4.97 14.63
C MET A 161 7.94 -3.98 15.67
N ILE A 162 6.81 -3.35 15.40
CA ILE A 162 6.23 -2.30 16.26
C ILE A 162 5.40 -2.92 17.39
N GLY A 163 5.10 -4.22 17.33
CA GLY A 163 4.34 -4.92 18.37
C GLY A 163 2.99 -4.25 18.58
N SER A 164 2.20 -4.10 17.51
CA SER A 164 0.90 -3.43 17.55
C SER A 164 -0.08 -4.19 18.46
N ARG A 165 -0.06 -3.89 19.75
CA ARG A 165 -0.92 -4.51 20.79
C ARG A 165 -2.35 -3.98 20.77
N SER A 166 -2.64 -2.89 20.03
CA SER A 166 -3.99 -2.33 19.93
C SER A 166 -4.80 -3.07 18.87
N GLY A 167 -5.93 -3.68 19.25
CA GLY A 167 -6.85 -4.33 18.30
C GLY A 167 -7.39 -3.40 17.21
N ALA A 168 -7.48 -2.09 17.46
CA ALA A 168 -7.90 -1.09 16.48
C ALA A 168 -6.93 -0.99 15.28
N ALA A 169 -5.61 -1.03 15.54
CA ALA A 169 -4.60 -1.03 14.48
C ALA A 169 -4.71 -2.29 13.62
N LEU A 170 -4.84 -3.47 14.24
CA LEU A 170 -5.02 -4.74 13.52
C LEU A 170 -6.28 -4.74 12.64
N GLY A 171 -7.39 -4.20 13.14
CA GLY A 171 -8.63 -4.05 12.37
C GLY A 171 -8.45 -3.14 11.14
N MET A 172 -7.77 -2.00 11.31
CA MET A 172 -7.47 -1.06 10.22
C MET A 172 -6.57 -1.70 9.15
N TRP A 173 -5.53 -2.43 9.55
CA TRP A 173 -4.65 -3.15 8.64
C TRP A 173 -5.39 -4.28 7.90
N GLY A 174 -6.26 -5.02 8.59
CA GLY A 174 -7.08 -6.06 7.97
C GLY A 174 -7.99 -5.51 6.86
N LEU A 175 -8.65 -4.38 7.13
CA LEU A 175 -9.47 -3.70 6.12
C LEU A 175 -8.64 -3.17 4.95
N ALA A 176 -7.44 -2.62 5.21
CA ALA A 176 -6.55 -2.15 4.16
C ALA A 176 -6.07 -3.30 3.24
N VAL A 177 -5.71 -4.45 3.82
CA VAL A 177 -5.32 -5.64 3.06
C VAL A 177 -6.49 -6.17 2.23
N LEU A 178 -7.69 -6.29 2.83
CA LEU A 178 -8.88 -6.72 2.09
C LEU A 178 -9.21 -5.77 0.94
N GLY A 179 -9.18 -4.47 1.21
CA GLY A 179 -9.37 -3.42 0.20
C GLY A 179 -8.38 -3.58 -0.94
N LEU A 180 -7.10 -3.77 -0.64
CA LEU A 180 -6.05 -3.96 -1.65
C LEU A 180 -6.25 -5.23 -2.49
N LEU A 181 -6.70 -6.34 -1.89
CA LEU A 181 -6.93 -7.59 -2.62
C LEU A 181 -8.14 -7.51 -3.56
N LEU A 182 -9.19 -6.80 -3.15
CA LEU A 182 -10.42 -6.66 -3.93
C LEU A 182 -10.34 -5.53 -4.96
N TRP A 183 -9.56 -4.49 -4.68
CA TRP A 183 -9.47 -3.27 -5.48
C TRP A 183 -9.14 -3.51 -6.96
N PRO A 184 -8.14 -4.33 -7.33
CA PRO A 184 -7.84 -4.60 -8.74
C PRO A 184 -9.03 -5.17 -9.51
N THR A 185 -9.84 -6.01 -8.87
CA THR A 185 -11.03 -6.62 -9.50
C THR A 185 -12.08 -5.54 -9.80
N VAL A 186 -12.34 -4.64 -8.84
CA VAL A 186 -13.25 -3.51 -9.01
C VAL A 186 -12.75 -2.56 -10.11
N VAL A 187 -11.45 -2.23 -10.09
CA VAL A 187 -10.83 -1.36 -11.10
C VAL A 187 -10.94 -1.96 -12.49
N ILE A 188 -10.66 -3.24 -12.68
CA ILE A 188 -10.83 -3.93 -13.98
C ILE A 188 -12.28 -3.86 -14.46
N GLY A 189 -13.23 -3.98 -13.53
CA GLY A 189 -14.67 -3.91 -13.81
C GLY A 189 -15.08 -2.56 -14.38
N LEU A 190 -14.72 -1.51 -13.65
CA LEU A 190 -15.01 -0.11 -14.02
C LEU A 190 -14.25 0.30 -15.28
N TRP A 191 -12.97 -0.05 -15.38
CA TRP A 191 -12.14 0.28 -16.53
C TRP A 191 -12.61 -0.43 -17.80
N GLY A 192 -13.01 -1.71 -17.70
CA GLY A 192 -13.60 -2.45 -18.82
C GLY A 192 -14.93 -1.86 -19.29
N ALA A 193 -15.81 -1.47 -18.37
CA ALA A 193 -17.07 -0.80 -18.69
C ALA A 193 -16.81 0.53 -19.42
N PHE A 194 -15.91 1.35 -18.86
CA PHE A 194 -15.57 2.66 -19.40
C PHE A 194 -14.93 2.53 -20.80
N THR A 195 -13.96 1.64 -20.95
CA THR A 195 -13.32 1.35 -22.24
C THR A 195 -14.36 0.94 -23.28
N HIS A 196 -15.31 0.09 -22.89
CA HIS A 196 -16.38 -0.34 -23.79
C HIS A 196 -17.33 0.80 -24.18
N ALA A 197 -17.71 1.65 -23.22
CA ALA A 197 -18.55 2.81 -23.46
C ALA A 197 -17.89 3.79 -24.45
N VAL A 198 -16.60 4.10 -24.26
CA VAL A 198 -15.85 4.96 -25.20
C VAL A 198 -15.79 4.34 -26.59
N LEU A 199 -15.55 3.02 -26.69
CA LEU A 199 -15.61 2.34 -27.98
C LEU A 199 -16.99 2.44 -28.63
N ALA A 200 -18.07 2.23 -27.86
CA ALA A 200 -19.44 2.32 -28.38
C ALA A 200 -19.79 3.73 -28.87
N MET A 201 -19.33 4.78 -28.17
CA MET A 201 -19.56 6.18 -28.56
C MET A 201 -18.74 6.62 -29.78
N THR A 202 -17.56 6.03 -29.99
CA THR A 202 -16.60 6.46 -31.03
C THR A 202 -16.71 5.70 -32.35
N GLY A 203 -17.67 4.78 -32.51
CA GLY A 203 -17.99 4.14 -33.80
C GLY A 203 -18.35 2.65 -33.73
N GLN A 204 -18.33 1.97 -34.88
CA GLN A 204 -18.65 0.53 -34.99
C GLN A 204 -17.62 -0.35 -34.28
N ARG A 205 -18.05 -1.50 -33.75
CA ARG A 205 -17.22 -2.48 -33.05
C ARG A 205 -17.61 -3.88 -33.51
N ALA A 206 -16.64 -4.79 -33.59
CA ALA A 206 -16.92 -6.14 -34.09
C ALA A 206 -17.68 -7.01 -33.07
N PHE A 207 -17.54 -6.74 -31.76
CA PHE A 207 -18.07 -7.62 -30.72
C PHE A 207 -18.71 -6.87 -29.54
N GLY A 208 -19.40 -7.65 -28.69
CA GLY A 208 -20.04 -7.19 -27.46
C GLY A 208 -19.08 -6.75 -26.34
N PRO A 209 -19.62 -6.30 -25.19
CA PRO A 209 -18.83 -5.93 -24.00
C PRO A 209 -18.01 -7.09 -23.45
N GLY A 210 -18.50 -8.32 -23.56
CA GLY A 210 -17.77 -9.50 -23.09
C GLY A 210 -16.37 -9.61 -23.70
N ARG A 211 -16.23 -9.25 -24.98
CA ARG A 211 -14.93 -9.26 -25.67
C ARG A 211 -13.98 -8.16 -25.16
N THR A 212 -14.50 -6.99 -24.77
CA THR A 212 -13.70 -5.96 -24.10
C THR A 212 -13.24 -6.43 -22.73
N TYR A 213 -14.12 -7.04 -21.94
CA TYR A 213 -13.75 -7.58 -20.63
C TYR A 213 -12.72 -8.70 -20.70
N GLN A 214 -12.80 -9.61 -21.67
CA GLN A 214 -11.74 -10.61 -21.90
C GLN A 214 -10.39 -9.93 -22.13
N ALA A 215 -10.34 -8.89 -22.97
CA ALA A 215 -9.11 -8.13 -23.23
C ALA A 215 -8.56 -7.46 -21.95
N MET A 216 -9.43 -6.80 -21.18
CA MET A 216 -9.02 -6.16 -19.93
C MET A 216 -8.54 -7.18 -18.89
N CYS A 217 -9.26 -8.27 -18.68
CA CYS A 217 -8.91 -9.30 -17.72
C CYS A 217 -7.58 -10.00 -18.07
N TYR A 218 -7.36 -10.37 -19.33
CA TYR A 218 -6.10 -11.02 -19.71
C TYR A 218 -4.92 -10.05 -19.79
N SER A 219 -5.16 -8.75 -19.99
CA SER A 219 -4.10 -7.74 -19.90
C SER A 219 -3.54 -7.56 -18.49
N ALA A 220 -4.26 -8.01 -17.45
CA ALA A 220 -3.81 -7.98 -16.06
C ALA A 220 -2.55 -8.84 -15.80
N ALA A 221 -2.11 -9.64 -16.77
CA ALA A 221 -0.79 -10.28 -16.77
C ALA A 221 0.36 -9.28 -16.45
N ALA A 222 0.23 -8.02 -16.88
CA ALA A 222 1.21 -6.97 -16.63
C ALA A 222 1.36 -6.61 -15.14
N ASN A 223 0.38 -6.94 -14.29
CA ASN A 223 0.43 -6.65 -12.86
C ASN A 223 1.52 -7.45 -12.13
N VAL A 224 1.98 -8.56 -12.72
CA VAL A 224 3.09 -9.38 -12.17
C VAL A 224 4.39 -8.58 -12.07
N ILE A 225 4.58 -7.52 -12.86
CA ILE A 225 5.74 -6.62 -12.75
C ILE A 225 5.83 -5.98 -11.35
N SER A 226 4.69 -5.80 -10.67
CA SER A 226 4.63 -5.25 -9.31
C SER A 226 4.78 -6.32 -8.22
N ALA A 227 4.86 -7.61 -8.56
CA ALA A 227 4.96 -8.69 -7.58
C ALA A 227 6.27 -8.75 -6.76
N PRO A 228 7.44 -8.25 -7.22
CA PRO A 228 8.67 -8.31 -6.44
C PRO A 228 8.52 -7.67 -5.03
N PRO A 229 8.80 -8.44 -3.95
CA PRO A 229 8.79 -7.94 -2.58
C PRO A 229 9.61 -6.66 -2.41
N CYS A 230 9.06 -5.68 -1.68
CA CYS A 230 9.69 -4.38 -1.37
C CYS A 230 9.96 -3.46 -2.57
N LEU A 231 10.07 -4.00 -3.80
CA LEU A 231 10.29 -3.24 -5.02
C LEU A 231 8.99 -2.98 -5.80
N GLY A 232 7.94 -3.75 -5.53
CA GLY A 232 6.67 -3.68 -6.25
C GLY A 232 6.03 -2.30 -6.29
N VAL A 233 6.10 -1.56 -5.18
CA VAL A 233 5.60 -0.18 -5.10
C VAL A 233 6.34 0.74 -6.08
N TYR A 234 7.65 0.56 -6.24
CA TYR A 234 8.46 1.35 -7.18
C TYR A 234 8.25 0.93 -8.63
N PHE A 235 7.90 -0.33 -8.88
CA PHE A 235 7.55 -0.82 -10.21
C PHE A 235 6.10 -0.58 -10.61
N THR A 236 5.27 -0.04 -9.71
CA THR A 236 3.85 0.23 -9.98
C THR A 236 3.63 1.14 -11.21
N PRO A 237 4.40 2.25 -11.42
CA PRO A 237 4.26 3.06 -12.63
C PRO A 237 4.59 2.28 -13.91
N VAL A 238 5.65 1.47 -13.88
CA VAL A 238 6.08 0.65 -15.02
C VAL A 238 5.03 -0.42 -15.33
N SER A 239 4.52 -1.10 -14.30
CA SER A 239 3.46 -2.08 -14.40
C SER A 239 2.18 -1.47 -14.98
N MET A 240 1.81 -0.26 -14.56
CA MET A 240 0.63 0.45 -15.07
C MET A 240 0.78 0.84 -16.55
N VAL A 241 1.94 1.35 -16.96
CA VAL A 241 2.21 1.67 -18.37
C VAL A 241 2.15 0.39 -19.22
N TRP A 242 2.80 -0.69 -18.76
CA TRP A 242 2.79 -1.96 -19.48
C TRP A 242 1.39 -2.56 -19.56
N TRP A 243 0.59 -2.43 -18.50
CA TRP A 243 -0.80 -2.86 -18.49
C TRP A 243 -1.62 -2.10 -19.53
N CYS A 244 -1.47 -0.77 -19.60
CA CYS A 244 -2.13 0.03 -20.63
C CYS A 244 -1.74 -0.44 -22.04
N VAL A 245 -0.45 -0.67 -22.32
CA VAL A 245 0.03 -1.16 -23.61
C VAL A 245 -0.62 -2.51 -23.96
N SER A 246 -0.59 -3.46 -23.04
CA SER A 246 -1.19 -4.79 -23.22
C SER A 246 -2.71 -4.71 -23.47
N ALA A 247 -3.42 -3.89 -22.69
CA ALA A 247 -4.84 -3.67 -22.85
C ALA A 247 -5.17 -3.05 -24.21
N ILE A 248 -4.42 -2.04 -24.67
CA ILE A 248 -4.60 -1.41 -26.00
C ILE A 248 -4.44 -2.45 -27.12
N LEU A 249 -3.37 -3.25 -27.08
CA LEU A 249 -3.10 -4.25 -28.10
C LEU A 249 -4.15 -5.37 -28.12
N MET A 250 -4.62 -5.81 -26.94
CA MET A 250 -5.70 -6.79 -26.83
C MET A 250 -7.04 -6.20 -27.28
N VAL A 251 -7.39 -4.97 -26.89
CA VAL A 251 -8.65 -4.33 -27.31
C VAL A 251 -8.66 -4.08 -28.81
N ARG A 252 -7.55 -3.62 -29.40
CA ARG A 252 -7.39 -3.45 -30.85
C ARG A 252 -7.69 -4.75 -31.59
N GLY A 253 -7.00 -5.84 -31.23
CA GLY A 253 -7.18 -7.14 -31.88
C GLY A 253 -8.52 -7.80 -31.56
N GLY A 254 -9.01 -7.62 -30.34
CA GLY A 254 -10.24 -8.21 -29.82
C GLY A 254 -11.49 -7.58 -30.42
N GLN A 255 -11.53 -6.25 -30.56
CA GLN A 255 -12.67 -5.49 -31.10
C GLN A 255 -12.55 -5.13 -32.57
N ARG A 256 -11.42 -5.45 -33.21
CA ARG A 256 -11.10 -5.12 -34.62
C ARG A 256 -11.22 -3.62 -34.93
N VAL A 257 -10.74 -2.79 -34.01
CA VAL A 257 -10.73 -1.32 -34.15
C VAL A 257 -9.32 -0.82 -34.48
N SER A 258 -9.21 0.44 -34.92
CA SER A 258 -7.91 1.08 -35.15
C SER A 258 -7.12 1.24 -33.84
N GLY A 259 -5.78 1.30 -33.96
CA GLY A 259 -4.90 1.43 -32.79
C GLY A 259 -5.14 2.71 -31.99
N GLY A 260 -5.31 3.86 -32.66
CA GLY A 260 -5.59 5.15 -32.00
C GLY A 260 -6.92 5.14 -31.23
N ARG A 261 -7.95 4.50 -31.78
CA ARG A 261 -9.25 4.39 -31.11
C ARG A 261 -9.20 3.45 -29.90
N ALA A 262 -8.47 2.34 -29.98
CA ALA A 262 -8.20 1.48 -28.83
C ALA A 262 -7.41 2.22 -27.74
N ALA A 263 -6.39 2.98 -28.12
CA ALA A 263 -5.58 3.79 -27.21
C ALA A 263 -6.43 4.83 -26.47
N ALA A 264 -7.23 5.62 -27.19
CA ALA A 264 -8.12 6.60 -26.59
C ALA A 264 -9.10 5.94 -25.60
N ALA A 265 -9.74 4.83 -25.99
CA ALA A 265 -10.69 4.13 -25.12
C ALA A 265 -10.06 3.60 -23.83
N VAL A 266 -8.89 2.96 -23.92
CA VAL A 266 -8.20 2.39 -22.75
C VAL A 266 -7.59 3.48 -21.87
N LEU A 267 -6.94 4.50 -22.43
CA LEU A 267 -6.23 5.52 -21.65
C LEU A 267 -7.15 6.56 -21.00
N SER A 268 -8.37 6.72 -21.50
CA SER A 268 -9.30 7.72 -20.95
C SER A 268 -9.61 7.50 -19.45
N PHE A 269 -9.81 6.25 -19.02
CA PHE A 269 -10.09 5.94 -17.62
C PHE A 269 -8.92 6.28 -16.66
N PRO A 270 -7.67 5.79 -16.87
CA PRO A 270 -6.57 6.13 -15.98
C PRO A 270 -6.25 7.63 -16.01
N LEU A 271 -6.35 8.31 -17.16
CA LEU A 271 -6.14 9.76 -17.23
C LEU A 271 -7.17 10.53 -16.40
N LEU A 272 -8.46 10.19 -16.51
CA LEU A 272 -9.51 10.81 -15.69
C LEU A 272 -9.35 10.50 -14.20
N LEU A 273 -8.97 9.27 -13.86
CA LEU A 273 -8.71 8.87 -12.47
C LEU A 273 -7.53 9.64 -11.88
N THR A 274 -6.41 9.74 -12.59
CA THR A 274 -5.23 10.49 -12.15
C THR A 274 -5.54 11.98 -12.02
N ALA A 275 -6.28 12.57 -12.95
CA ALA A 275 -6.71 13.96 -12.86
C ALA A 275 -7.63 14.18 -11.64
N GLY A 276 -8.62 13.30 -11.44
CA GLY A 276 -9.55 13.38 -10.30
C GLY A 276 -8.86 13.25 -8.94
N VAL A 277 -7.95 12.29 -8.79
CA VAL A 277 -7.14 12.11 -7.57
C VAL A 277 -6.24 13.33 -7.34
N THR A 278 -5.60 13.85 -8.39
CA THR A 278 -4.76 15.06 -8.29
C THR A 278 -5.59 16.26 -7.82
N CYS A 279 -6.78 16.47 -8.40
CA CYS A 279 -7.70 17.51 -7.96
C CYS A 279 -8.12 17.32 -6.50
N LEU A 280 -8.48 16.10 -6.08
CA LEU A 280 -8.83 15.81 -4.70
C LEU A 280 -7.68 16.14 -3.73
N ILE A 281 -6.46 15.75 -4.07
CA ILE A 281 -5.28 16.03 -3.24
C ILE A 281 -5.03 17.54 -3.13
N VAL A 282 -5.01 18.24 -4.26
CA VAL A 282 -4.66 19.66 -4.33
C VAL A 282 -5.72 20.54 -3.68
N PHE A 283 -7.00 20.28 -3.96
CA PHE A 283 -8.09 21.17 -3.55
C PHE A 283 -8.75 20.77 -2.23
N VAL A 284 -8.64 19.50 -1.80
CA VAL A 284 -9.28 19.02 -0.56
C VAL A 284 -8.23 18.61 0.48
N ALA A 285 -7.33 17.69 0.13
CA ALA A 285 -6.41 17.13 1.12
C ALA A 285 -5.37 18.14 1.62
N ILE A 286 -4.70 18.88 0.73
CA ILE A 286 -3.66 19.85 1.13
C ILE A 286 -4.23 20.97 2.01
N PRO A 287 -5.35 21.63 1.69
CA PRO A 287 -5.97 22.62 2.58
C PRO A 287 -6.41 22.02 3.91
N GLY A 288 -6.96 20.80 3.90
CA GLY A 288 -7.31 20.06 5.12
C GLY A 288 -6.10 19.80 6.01
N ILE A 289 -5.01 19.29 5.43
CA ILE A 289 -3.73 19.06 6.14
C ILE A 289 -3.19 20.37 6.69
N ARG A 290 -3.19 21.46 5.92
CA ARG A 290 -2.73 22.79 6.40
C ARG A 290 -3.59 23.32 7.54
N THR A 291 -4.89 23.11 7.49
CA THR A 291 -5.83 23.54 8.53
C THR A 291 -5.63 22.71 9.80
N ALA A 292 -5.49 21.38 9.65
CA ALA A 292 -5.16 20.48 10.75
C ALA A 292 -3.80 20.81 11.36
N GLN A 293 -2.77 21.10 10.54
CA GLN A 293 -1.45 21.52 11.02
C GLN A 293 -1.52 22.84 11.79
N ARG A 294 -2.30 23.82 11.32
CA ARG A 294 -2.51 25.08 12.06
C ARG A 294 -3.21 24.82 13.40
N ALA A 295 -4.25 23.99 13.41
CA ALA A 295 -4.95 23.62 14.64
C ALA A 295 -4.03 22.89 15.63
N VAL A 296 -3.18 21.98 15.14
CA VAL A 296 -2.16 21.29 15.95
C VAL A 296 -1.15 22.29 16.51
N VAL A 297 -0.66 23.24 15.72
CA VAL A 297 0.28 24.27 16.22
C VAL A 297 -0.36 25.13 17.32
N THR A 298 -1.63 25.51 17.19
CA THR A 298 -2.34 26.28 18.23
C THR A 298 -2.69 25.45 19.47
N ALA A 299 -2.94 24.16 19.32
CA ALA A 299 -3.26 23.27 20.44
C ALA A 299 -2.02 22.67 21.12
N ALA A 300 -0.86 22.66 20.44
CA ALA A 300 0.34 22.00 20.91
C ALA A 300 0.80 22.45 22.30
N PRO A 301 0.83 23.76 22.64
CA PRO A 301 1.24 24.18 23.98
C PRO A 301 0.31 23.64 25.08
N GLN A 302 -1.01 23.62 24.83
CA GLN A 302 -2.00 23.06 25.76
C GLN A 302 -1.82 21.55 25.92
N VAL A 303 -1.65 20.83 24.82
CA VAL A 303 -1.42 19.38 24.82
C VAL A 303 -0.11 19.04 25.54
N ASN A 304 0.96 19.81 25.32
CA ASN A 304 2.23 19.59 25.99
C ASN A 304 2.13 19.84 27.50
N VAL A 305 1.45 20.91 27.93
CA VAL A 305 1.16 21.12 29.36
C VAL A 305 0.37 19.94 29.93
N ALA A 306 -0.66 19.46 29.23
CA ALA A 306 -1.47 18.33 29.70
C ALA A 306 -0.63 17.05 29.83
N LEU A 307 0.24 16.76 28.87
CA LEU A 307 1.15 15.63 28.91
C LEU A 307 2.14 15.76 30.07
N VAL A 308 2.77 16.92 30.24
CA VAL A 308 3.72 17.17 31.33
C VAL A 308 3.02 17.05 32.70
N SER A 309 1.83 17.63 32.86
CA SER A 309 1.02 17.53 34.08
C SER A 309 0.61 16.09 34.39
N SER A 310 0.16 15.34 33.39
CA SER A 310 -0.20 13.94 33.57
C SER A 310 1.01 13.10 33.99
N ASN A 311 2.19 13.32 33.40
CA ASN A 311 3.40 12.59 33.77
C ASN A 311 3.89 12.98 35.17
N LEU A 312 3.70 14.23 35.57
CA LEU A 312 3.98 14.70 36.92
C LEU A 312 3.10 14.01 37.97
N LEU A 313 1.81 13.80 37.68
CA LEU A 313 0.91 13.06 38.58
C LEU A 313 1.25 11.58 38.65
N ILE A 314 1.57 10.94 37.52
CA ILE A 314 2.03 9.54 37.50
C ILE A 314 3.29 9.41 38.37
N TYR A 315 4.25 10.32 38.20
CA TYR A 315 5.45 10.35 39.04
C TYR A 315 5.09 10.49 40.51
N ALA A 316 4.24 11.45 40.87
CA ALA A 316 3.83 11.69 42.25
C ALA A 316 3.15 10.46 42.86
N GLN A 317 2.27 9.80 42.11
CA GLN A 317 1.61 8.55 42.54
C GLN A 317 2.63 7.44 42.83
N GLN A 318 3.65 7.28 41.99
CA GLN A 318 4.73 6.31 42.18
C GLN A 318 5.66 6.67 43.35
N HIS A 319 5.77 7.97 43.66
CA HIS A 319 6.67 8.52 44.68
C HIS A 319 5.93 9.02 45.93
N ARG A 320 4.78 8.41 46.26
CA ARG A 320 4.00 8.66 47.48
C ARG A 320 3.61 10.13 47.67
N GLY A 321 3.16 10.77 46.61
CA GLY A 321 2.72 12.18 46.58
C GLY A 321 3.85 13.20 46.44
N ARG A 322 5.12 12.77 46.32
CA ARG A 322 6.25 13.69 46.18
C ARG A 322 6.42 14.16 44.73
N ALA A 323 6.67 15.45 44.57
CA ALA A 323 7.14 16.02 43.31
C ALA A 323 8.56 15.51 42.94
N PRO A 324 8.93 15.48 41.65
CA PRO A 324 10.31 15.19 41.23
C PRO A 324 11.26 16.28 41.74
N GLY A 325 12.49 15.88 42.08
CA GLY A 325 13.53 16.82 42.51
C GLY A 325 13.96 17.76 41.39
N HIS A 326 13.98 17.27 40.15
CA HIS A 326 14.12 18.07 38.94
C HIS A 326 13.23 17.53 37.81
N ALA A 327 12.74 18.41 36.94
CA ALA A 327 11.83 18.05 35.85
C ALA A 327 12.39 17.02 34.86
N SER A 328 13.71 16.89 34.78
CA SER A 328 14.37 15.87 33.94
C SER A 328 14.10 14.45 34.43
N GLU A 329 13.67 14.26 35.68
CA GLU A 329 13.26 12.94 36.18
C GLU A 329 12.07 12.39 35.39
N LEU A 330 11.13 13.26 35.00
CA LEU A 330 9.95 12.88 34.22
C LEU A 330 10.30 12.20 32.89
N VAL A 331 11.47 12.50 32.32
CA VAL A 331 11.90 11.98 31.01
C VAL A 331 12.27 10.50 31.06
N TYR A 332 12.85 10.03 32.16
CA TYR A 332 13.18 8.60 32.32
C TYR A 332 12.18 7.87 33.23
N ASP A 333 11.46 8.60 34.07
CA ASP A 333 10.46 8.06 35.00
C ASP A 333 9.34 9.09 35.16
N PRO A 334 8.19 8.94 34.48
CA PRO A 334 7.67 7.70 33.87
C PRO A 334 8.01 7.47 32.39
N GLY A 335 8.84 8.32 31.76
CA GLY A 335 9.20 8.18 30.33
C GLY A 335 8.64 9.28 29.42
N LEU A 336 8.49 10.50 29.94
CA LEU A 336 8.03 11.66 29.16
C LEU A 336 8.99 11.92 27.98
N PRO A 337 8.51 11.95 26.72
CA PRO A 337 9.38 12.26 25.60
C PRO A 337 9.95 13.68 25.71
N ALA A 338 11.27 13.81 25.66
CA ALA A 338 11.97 15.08 25.90
C ALA A 338 11.53 16.23 25.00
N TYR A 339 11.11 15.94 23.75
CA TYR A 339 10.60 16.96 22.81
C TYR A 339 9.33 17.67 23.31
N THR A 340 8.59 17.06 24.22
CA THR A 340 7.39 17.66 24.86
C THR A 340 7.77 18.89 25.70
N LEU A 341 9.01 18.96 26.19
CA LEU A 341 9.50 20.06 27.04
C LEU A 341 9.93 21.31 26.24
N VAL A 342 9.97 21.24 24.91
CA VAL A 342 10.49 22.33 24.04
C VAL A 342 9.58 22.64 22.84
N ASP A 343 8.28 22.36 22.95
CA ASP A 343 7.25 22.66 21.94
C ASP A 343 7.61 22.26 20.49
N ASN A 344 8.13 21.03 20.31
CA ASN A 344 8.52 20.46 19.02
C ASN A 344 9.64 21.21 18.27
N ASP A 345 10.35 22.15 18.91
CA ASP A 345 11.59 22.67 18.35
C ASP A 345 12.76 21.71 18.63
N TRP A 346 13.05 20.86 17.65
CA TRP A 346 14.19 19.94 17.71
C TRP A 346 15.53 20.66 17.98
N THR A 347 15.69 21.90 17.52
CA THR A 347 16.93 22.65 17.78
C THR A 347 17.01 23.18 19.21
N ALA A 348 15.90 23.22 19.94
CA ALA A 348 15.87 23.61 21.34
C ALA A 348 16.30 22.47 22.28
N LEU A 349 16.21 21.20 21.86
CA LEU A 349 16.70 20.07 22.65
C LEU A 349 18.20 20.19 22.94
N ALA A 350 19.00 20.41 21.90
CA ALA A 350 20.46 20.62 22.01
C ALA A 350 20.86 21.91 22.75
N LYS A 351 19.92 22.83 22.98
CA LYS A 351 20.16 24.11 23.64
C LYS A 351 19.60 24.18 25.06
N THR A 352 18.86 23.15 25.49
CA THR A 352 18.24 23.12 26.80
C THR A 352 19.17 22.38 27.75
N PRO A 353 19.88 23.08 28.65
CA PRO A 353 20.81 22.44 29.59
C PRO A 353 20.08 21.53 30.58
N VAL A 354 20.74 20.41 30.91
CA VAL A 354 20.37 19.47 31.98
C VAL A 354 21.64 19.08 32.72
N ALA A 355 21.90 19.69 33.88
CA ALA A 355 23.17 19.57 34.59
C ALA A 355 24.38 19.88 33.69
N ASN A 356 25.25 18.90 33.43
CA ASN A 356 26.46 19.03 32.62
C ASN A 356 26.30 18.60 31.15
N THR A 357 25.07 18.37 30.70
CA THR A 357 24.73 17.98 29.31
C THR A 357 23.55 18.82 28.82
N ASP A 358 23.00 18.47 27.65
CA ASP A 358 21.78 19.05 27.11
C ASP A 358 20.65 18.01 27.05
N LEU A 359 19.43 18.49 26.83
CA LEU A 359 18.23 17.66 26.85
C LEU A 359 18.22 16.63 25.70
N GLN A 360 18.88 16.90 24.57
CA GLN A 360 19.00 15.94 23.47
C GLN A 360 19.89 14.77 23.88
N GLN A 361 21.12 15.05 24.29
CA GLN A 361 22.10 14.06 24.74
C GLN A 361 21.52 13.23 25.90
N PHE A 362 20.91 13.91 26.87
CA PHE A 362 20.21 13.28 27.98
C PHE A 362 19.12 12.30 27.51
N SER A 363 18.26 12.70 26.57
CA SER A 363 17.16 11.84 26.09
C SER A 363 17.63 10.57 25.36
N THR A 364 18.83 10.60 24.78
CA THR A 364 19.43 9.46 24.07
C THR A 364 20.38 8.62 24.93
N ALA A 365 20.69 9.07 26.15
CA ALA A 365 21.56 8.36 27.07
C ALA A 365 20.88 7.09 27.64
N SER A 366 21.68 6.17 28.19
CA SER A 366 21.15 5.00 28.89
C SER A 366 20.36 5.43 30.14
N THR A 367 19.39 4.62 30.57
CA THR A 367 18.55 4.93 31.76
C THR A 367 19.39 5.19 33.03
N ALA A 368 20.52 4.49 33.19
CA ALA A 368 21.44 4.72 34.31
C ALA A 368 22.10 6.12 34.22
N ALA A 369 22.54 6.52 33.03
CA ALA A 369 23.12 7.84 32.79
C ALA A 369 22.07 8.96 32.93
N GLN A 370 20.84 8.73 32.47
CA GLN A 370 19.72 9.65 32.67
C GLN A 370 19.44 9.85 34.16
N ARG A 371 19.29 8.76 34.93
CA ARG A 371 19.08 8.85 36.38
C ARG A 371 20.20 9.62 37.09
N ALA A 372 21.46 9.32 36.78
CA ALA A 372 22.61 10.01 37.38
C ALA A 372 22.61 11.51 37.06
N THR A 373 22.34 11.87 35.80
CA THR A 373 22.29 13.27 35.35
C THR A 373 21.12 14.03 35.99
N ALA A 374 19.94 13.42 36.08
CA ALA A 374 18.78 14.04 36.70
C ALA A 374 18.97 14.24 38.22
N GLN A 375 19.59 13.29 38.91
CA GLN A 375 19.96 13.44 40.32
C GLN A 375 20.99 14.55 40.52
N ALA A 376 21.96 14.69 39.61
CA ALA A 376 22.91 15.80 39.62
C ALA A 376 22.19 17.15 39.41
N ALA A 377 21.25 17.22 38.47
CA ALA A 377 20.43 18.41 38.24
C ALA A 377 19.59 18.77 39.47
N ALA A 378 18.95 17.79 40.12
CA ALA A 378 18.17 17.99 41.34
C ALA A 378 19.03 18.50 42.51
N LYS A 379 20.23 17.93 42.70
CA LYS A 379 21.18 18.38 43.74
C LYS A 379 21.74 19.78 43.49
N ALA A 380 21.81 20.22 42.23
CA ALA A 380 22.28 21.55 41.87
C ALA A 380 21.24 22.64 42.14
N LEU A 381 19.96 22.28 42.35
CA LEU A 381 18.94 23.25 42.75
C LEU A 381 19.17 23.71 44.20
N PRO A 382 18.89 24.99 44.53
CA PRO A 382 18.92 25.46 45.91
C PRO A 382 17.93 24.70 46.80
N ALA A 383 18.29 24.48 48.08
CA ALA A 383 17.47 23.71 49.01
C ALA A 383 16.06 24.32 49.25
N ASN A 384 15.91 25.63 49.08
CA ASN A 384 14.65 26.36 49.19
C ASN A 384 14.02 26.71 47.83
N VAL A 385 14.26 25.90 46.79
CA VAL A 385 13.66 26.11 45.46
C VAL A 385 12.13 26.01 45.52
N VAL A 386 11.46 26.98 44.90
CA VAL A 386 9.99 27.04 44.78
C VAL A 386 9.53 26.87 43.33
N ALA A 387 10.37 27.22 42.37
CA ALA A 387 10.15 26.94 40.97
C ALA A 387 11.47 26.81 40.20
N HIS A 388 11.51 25.96 39.17
CA HIS A 388 12.67 25.83 38.28
C HIS A 388 12.23 25.64 36.83
N ARG A 389 13.14 25.89 35.88
CA ARG A 389 12.88 25.79 34.45
C ARG A 389 13.57 24.59 33.83
N LEU A 390 12.84 23.88 32.98
CA LEU A 390 13.39 22.94 32.00
C LEU A 390 12.69 23.16 30.65
N GLY A 391 13.46 23.53 29.63
CA GLY A 391 12.94 23.89 28.32
C GLY A 391 11.97 25.09 28.39
N HIS A 392 10.80 24.93 27.80
CA HIS A 392 9.75 25.95 27.79
C HIS A 392 8.86 25.94 29.03
N PHE A 393 9.08 25.03 29.97
CA PHE A 393 8.23 24.85 31.14
C PHE A 393 8.90 25.33 32.43
N VAL A 394 8.09 25.90 33.31
CA VAL A 394 8.48 26.24 34.68
C VAL A 394 7.68 25.37 35.62
N PHE A 395 8.37 24.54 36.38
CA PHE A 395 7.82 23.60 37.33
C PHE A 395 7.71 24.27 38.69
N THR A 396 6.49 24.36 39.21
CA THR A 396 6.10 25.05 40.45
C THR A 396 5.64 24.06 41.54
N CYS A 397 5.91 22.78 41.33
CA CYS A 397 5.48 21.65 42.16
C CYS A 397 6.28 21.44 43.44
N HIS A 398 7.36 22.22 43.66
CA HIS A 398 8.20 22.09 44.84
C HIS A 398 7.42 22.41 46.12
N GLY A 399 7.53 21.51 47.10
CA GLY A 399 6.84 21.57 48.39
C GLY A 399 5.38 21.09 48.37
N ILE A 400 4.81 20.75 47.20
CA ILE A 400 3.44 20.25 47.11
C ILE A 400 3.40 18.76 47.49
N ASP A 401 2.54 18.40 48.45
CA ASP A 401 2.12 17.01 48.69
C ASP A 401 0.90 16.69 47.82
N PHE A 402 1.12 15.99 46.71
CA PHE A 402 0.08 15.70 45.73
C PHE A 402 -1.07 14.83 46.27
N ASN A 403 -0.91 14.15 47.41
CA ASN A 403 -2.01 13.39 48.01
C ASN A 403 -3.05 14.29 48.67
N ASN A 404 -2.64 15.48 49.12
CA ASN A 404 -3.46 16.40 49.92
C ASN A 404 -3.56 17.81 49.30
N ALA A 405 -2.95 18.02 48.13
CA ALA A 405 -2.90 19.31 47.46
C ALA A 405 -4.29 19.80 47.04
N ASP A 406 -4.53 21.11 47.18
CA ASP A 406 -5.69 21.75 46.54
C ASP A 406 -5.61 21.55 45.02
N PRO A 407 -6.69 21.07 44.37
CA PRO A 407 -6.69 20.72 42.95
C PRO A 407 -6.40 21.90 42.02
N GLY A 408 -6.57 23.14 42.49
CA GLY A 408 -6.29 24.38 41.76
C GLY A 408 -4.82 24.83 41.82
N LEU A 409 -3.96 24.16 42.59
CA LEU A 409 -2.55 24.54 42.65
C LEU A 409 -1.84 24.35 41.31
N TRP A 410 -1.08 25.36 40.88
CA TRP A 410 -0.25 25.29 39.68
C TRP A 410 0.95 24.39 39.92
N THR A 411 1.14 23.42 39.04
CA THR A 411 2.23 22.44 39.10
C THR A 411 3.28 22.65 38.01
N VAL A 412 2.83 23.11 36.84
CA VAL A 412 3.69 23.45 35.71
C VAL A 412 3.07 24.59 34.91
N VAL A 413 3.90 25.50 34.40
CA VAL A 413 3.49 26.65 33.59
C VAL A 413 4.28 26.64 32.28
N SER A 414 3.61 26.69 31.13
CA SER A 414 4.27 26.93 29.85
C SER A 414 4.68 28.40 29.76
N ALA A 415 5.98 28.66 29.72
CA ALA A 415 6.54 30.00 29.72
C ALA A 415 7.79 30.04 28.81
N PRO A 416 7.66 29.94 27.48
CA PRO A 416 8.82 29.96 26.57
C PRO A 416 9.65 31.25 26.73
N GLU A 417 10.97 31.16 26.55
CA GLU A 417 11.88 32.30 26.73
C GLU A 417 11.62 33.44 25.73
N LYS A 418 11.84 34.69 26.17
CA LYS A 418 11.43 35.94 25.49
C LYS A 418 11.85 36.09 24.03
N ARG A 419 12.92 35.42 23.57
CA ARG A 419 13.33 35.44 22.15
C ARG A 419 12.31 34.77 21.21
N ARG A 420 11.35 34.04 21.77
CA ARG A 420 10.17 33.51 21.10
C ARG A 420 8.94 33.71 21.98
N ALA A 421 8.61 34.97 22.28
CA ALA A 421 7.26 35.24 22.77
C ALA A 421 6.29 34.67 21.74
N SER A 422 5.69 33.51 22.04
CA SER A 422 4.69 32.92 21.17
C SER A 422 3.63 33.98 20.94
N SER A 423 3.14 34.10 19.70
CA SER A 423 1.97 34.91 19.37
C SER A 423 0.70 34.43 20.09
N ASP A 424 0.83 33.42 20.96
CA ASP A 424 -0.23 32.89 21.78
C ASP A 424 -0.66 33.92 22.82
N PRO A 425 -1.93 34.36 22.79
CA PRO A 425 -2.45 35.30 23.78
C PRO A 425 -2.55 34.68 25.17
N ASN A 426 -2.39 33.36 25.32
CA ASN A 426 -2.56 32.63 26.57
C ASN A 426 -1.25 32.06 27.14
N VAL A 427 -1.29 31.81 28.44
CA VAL A 427 -0.32 31.02 29.20
C VAL A 427 -1.05 29.75 29.64
N TYR A 428 -0.52 28.59 29.27
CA TYR A 428 -1.10 27.31 29.66
C TYR A 428 -0.49 26.79 30.95
N ILE A 429 -1.35 26.29 31.82
CA ILE A 429 -1.02 25.95 33.21
C ILE A 429 -1.58 24.57 33.51
N GLY A 430 -0.71 23.74 34.06
CA GLY A 430 -1.05 22.44 34.62
C GLY A 430 -1.43 22.57 36.09
N LEU A 431 -2.52 21.92 36.48
CA LEU A 431 -3.04 21.95 37.85
C LEU A 431 -2.74 20.65 38.61
N ALA A 432 -2.85 20.68 39.94
CA ALA A 432 -2.56 19.53 40.80
C ALA A 432 -3.55 18.37 40.65
N ASN A 433 -4.73 18.61 40.08
CA ASN A 433 -5.67 17.56 39.68
C ASN A 433 -5.41 16.97 38.28
N GLY A 434 -4.38 17.45 37.57
CA GLY A 434 -4.02 16.96 36.24
C GLY A 434 -4.77 17.61 35.09
N THR A 435 -5.73 18.51 35.39
CA THR A 435 -6.38 19.31 34.36
C THR A 435 -5.48 20.46 33.92
N THR A 436 -5.79 21.04 32.76
CA THR A 436 -5.08 22.21 32.22
C THR A 436 -6.02 23.40 32.15
N THR A 437 -5.48 24.58 32.40
CA THR A 437 -6.20 25.85 32.22
C THR A 437 -5.36 26.81 31.39
N SER A 438 -6.02 27.76 30.72
CA SER A 438 -5.39 28.81 29.94
C SER A 438 -5.70 30.17 30.56
N VAL A 439 -4.67 30.94 30.85
CA VAL A 439 -4.79 32.30 31.39
C VAL A 439 -4.34 33.31 30.34
N PRO A 440 -5.19 34.27 29.93
CA PRO A 440 -4.77 35.34 29.04
C PRO A 440 -3.55 36.09 29.60
N ARG A 441 -2.55 36.36 28.75
CA ARG A 441 -1.32 37.07 29.14
C ARG A 441 -1.60 38.42 29.80
N ALA A 442 -2.69 39.09 29.40
CA ALA A 442 -3.12 40.37 29.95
C ALA A 442 -3.57 40.30 31.42
N THR A 443 -4.15 39.18 31.85
CA THR A 443 -4.64 38.96 33.23
C THR A 443 -3.73 38.06 34.05
N PHE A 444 -2.63 37.58 33.48
CA PHE A 444 -1.72 36.62 34.12
C PHE A 444 -1.20 37.08 35.49
N THR A 445 -0.89 38.38 35.66
CA THR A 445 -0.45 38.92 36.96
C THR A 445 -1.52 38.80 38.05
N GLN A 446 -2.79 39.01 37.69
CA GLN A 446 -3.91 38.83 38.62
C GLN A 446 -4.10 37.35 38.98
N SER A 447 -4.03 36.46 38.00
CA SER A 447 -4.12 35.01 38.24
C SER A 447 -2.96 34.49 39.09
N LEU A 448 -1.75 35.03 38.91
CA LEU A 448 -0.59 34.71 39.75
C LEU A 448 -0.80 35.18 41.20
N ALA A 449 -1.38 36.36 41.41
CA ALA A 449 -1.71 36.84 42.76
C ALA A 449 -2.74 35.92 43.44
N ALA A 450 -3.79 35.51 42.72
CA ALA A 450 -4.76 34.54 43.23
C ALA A 450 -4.12 33.18 43.55
N GLN A 451 -3.22 32.71 42.68
CA GLN A 451 -2.46 31.48 42.92
C GLN A 451 -1.57 31.58 44.16
N ASN A 452 -0.93 32.74 44.39
CA ASN A 452 -0.11 32.96 45.58
C ASN A 452 -0.94 33.03 46.86
N ALA A 453 -2.18 33.55 46.81
CA ALA A 453 -3.10 33.48 47.94
C ALA A 453 -3.50 32.02 48.25
N LEU A 454 -3.77 31.21 47.23
CA LEU A 454 -4.04 29.77 47.40
C LEU A 454 -2.83 29.00 47.94
N ARG A 455 -1.61 29.34 47.48
CA ARG A 455 -0.38 28.75 48.04
C ARG A 455 -0.20 29.10 49.50
N ALA A 456 -0.46 30.35 49.89
CA ALA A 456 -0.37 30.79 51.28
C ALA A 456 -1.33 30.02 52.20
N SER A 457 -2.56 29.73 51.75
CA SER A 457 -3.52 28.92 52.54
C SER A 457 -3.09 27.46 52.71
N GLN A 458 -2.21 26.97 51.84
CA GLN A 458 -1.61 25.63 51.90
C GLN A 458 -0.22 25.63 52.58
N GLY A 459 0.21 26.76 53.17
CA GLY A 459 1.54 26.88 53.80
C GLY A 459 2.71 26.85 52.82
N LEU A 460 2.45 27.09 51.52
CA LEU A 460 3.47 27.09 50.47
C LEU A 460 4.01 28.51 50.22
N PRO A 461 5.31 28.66 49.87
CA PRO A 461 5.88 29.96 49.52
C PRO A 461 5.22 30.55 48.25
N PRO A 462 5.15 31.89 48.12
CA PRO A 462 4.65 32.53 46.91
C PRO A 462 5.55 32.24 45.70
N LEU A 463 4.96 32.13 44.52
CA LEU A 463 5.66 32.00 43.25
C LEU A 463 6.02 33.39 42.71
N PRO A 464 7.24 33.59 42.16
CA PRO A 464 7.51 34.74 41.31
C PRO A 464 6.82 34.58 39.96
N ASP A 465 6.88 35.61 39.11
CA ASP A 465 6.43 35.51 37.72
C ASP A 465 7.21 34.39 36.99
N PRO A 466 6.56 33.27 36.60
CA PRO A 466 7.23 32.15 35.94
C PRO A 466 7.99 32.56 34.66
N ARG A 467 7.57 33.64 33.99
CA ARG A 467 8.22 34.15 32.78
C ARG A 467 9.61 34.77 33.05
N ARG A 468 9.95 35.00 34.33
CA ARG A 468 11.26 35.51 34.78
C ARG A 468 12.17 34.41 35.32
N VAL A 469 11.63 33.22 35.60
CA VAL A 469 12.44 32.07 36.03
C VAL A 469 13.24 31.59 34.83
N THR A 470 14.57 31.46 35.00
CA THR A 470 15.48 30.94 33.97
C THR A 470 16.11 29.64 34.44
N HIS A 471 16.79 28.92 33.56
CA HIS A 471 17.47 27.68 33.96
C HIS A 471 18.57 27.93 34.99
N THR A 472 19.33 29.02 34.85
CA THR A 472 20.45 29.37 35.75
C THR A 472 20.02 30.12 37.01
N GLN A 473 18.77 30.60 37.06
CA GLN A 473 18.21 31.31 38.20
C GLN A 473 16.86 30.69 38.57
N PRO A 474 16.85 29.51 39.23
CA PRO A 474 15.64 28.96 39.81
C PRO A 474 15.11 29.91 40.89
N ALA A 475 13.79 29.94 41.04
CA ALA A 475 13.14 30.73 42.07
C ALA A 475 13.30 30.06 43.43
N THR A 476 13.67 30.82 44.45
CA THR A 476 13.80 30.35 45.83
C THR A 476 12.85 31.08 46.76
N ALA A 477 12.44 30.43 47.85
CA ALA A 477 11.69 31.07 48.91
C ALA A 477 12.54 32.14 49.62
N PRO A 478 11.95 33.22 50.15
CA PRO A 478 12.66 34.14 51.05
C PRO A 478 13.33 33.36 52.19
N ALA A 479 14.51 33.81 52.64
CA ALA A 479 15.10 33.29 53.88
C ALA A 479 14.14 33.64 55.03
N GLY A 480 13.58 32.61 55.67
CA GLY A 480 12.61 32.72 56.76
C GLY A 480 13.24 33.05 58.10
#